data_AF-A0AA88Z2Z4-F1
#
_entry.id   AF-A0AA88Z2Z4-F1
#
_cell.length_a   1.000
_cell.length_b   1.000
_cell.length_c   1.000
_cell.angle_alpha   90.00
_cell.angle_beta   90.00
_cell.angle_gamma   90.00
#
_symmetry.space_group_name_H-M   'P 1'
#
loop_
_entity.id
_entity.type
_entity.pdbx_description
1 polymer ?
#
loop_
_entity_poly.entity_id
_entity_poly.type
_entity_poly.pdbx_seq_one_letter_code
_entity_poly.pdbx_strand_id
1 'polypeptide(L)'
;MTSNFPDFTGMICDEATLTSITSAMQDADDPASLALLNNALSRWRHDSRLWFLRGAIHAGQHRRDDARADFVQAIRLAPEFDIARFMLGILELHDHRIDDAMIAWGPLDRLPDDNPLRVFRNGLIELVQGRFDTALKQLERGMALNRSHPLIDSYVRAIIESVNEMKGASASERLNTETEETGGSHLLLSGYLDNSTRH
;
A
#
# COMPACT_ATOMS: atom_id res chain seq x y z
N MET A 1 24.00 -47.12 -19.00
CA MET A 1 23.50 -45.87 -19.62
C MET A 1 23.10 -44.94 -18.50
N THR A 2 24.00 -44.06 -18.07
CA THR A 2 23.70 -43.01 -17.10
C THR A 2 22.96 -41.90 -17.83
N SER A 3 21.64 -41.82 -17.61
CA SER A 3 20.82 -40.74 -18.14
C SER A 3 21.22 -39.44 -17.46
N ASN A 4 21.98 -38.60 -18.18
CA ASN A 4 22.34 -37.26 -17.75
C ASN A 4 21.17 -36.31 -18.09
N PHE A 5 20.10 -36.38 -17.29
CA PHE A 5 19.10 -35.32 -17.31
C PHE A 5 19.71 -34.10 -16.63
N PRO A 6 19.72 -32.91 -17.26
CA PRO A 6 20.14 -31.71 -16.56
C PRO A 6 19.20 -31.48 -15.38
N ASP A 7 19.78 -31.26 -14.20
CA ASP A 7 19.06 -30.97 -12.98
C ASP A 7 18.37 -29.60 -13.13
N PHE A 8 17.07 -29.60 -13.45
CA PHE A 8 16.27 -28.37 -13.66
C PHE A 8 15.89 -27.68 -12.33
N THR A 9 16.34 -28.20 -11.20
CA THR A 9 16.21 -27.61 -9.87
C THR A 9 17.15 -26.42 -9.74
N GLY A 10 16.67 -25.23 -10.11
CA GLY A 10 17.37 -23.98 -9.82
C GLY A 10 17.61 -23.05 -11.02
N MET A 11 17.00 -23.31 -12.18
CA MET A 11 17.10 -22.36 -13.28
C MET A 11 16.29 -21.09 -12.93
N ILE A 12 17.01 -19.99 -12.76
CA ILE A 12 16.47 -18.63 -12.59
C ILE A 12 16.29 -18.03 -13.99
N CYS A 13 15.28 -17.16 -14.15
CA CYS A 13 15.03 -16.47 -15.41
C CYS A 13 16.24 -15.63 -15.79
N ASP A 14 16.64 -15.69 -17.06
CA ASP A 14 17.72 -14.85 -17.57
C ASP A 14 17.30 -13.38 -17.60
N GLU A 15 18.28 -12.49 -17.47
CA GLU A 15 18.07 -11.04 -17.37
C GLU A 15 17.49 -10.45 -18.66
N ALA A 16 17.77 -11.02 -19.83
CA ALA A 16 17.23 -10.52 -21.10
C ALA A 16 15.72 -10.77 -21.18
N THR A 17 15.28 -11.97 -20.79
CA THR A 17 13.87 -12.30 -20.68
C THR A 17 13.19 -11.45 -19.61
N LEU A 18 13.80 -11.29 -18.44
CA LEU A 18 13.24 -10.46 -17.36
C LEU A 18 13.08 -9.01 -17.80
N THR A 19 14.09 -8.45 -18.47
CA THR A 19 14.04 -7.09 -19.03
C THR A 19 12.90 -6.96 -20.05
N SER A 20 12.77 -7.92 -20.97
CA SER A 20 11.69 -7.94 -21.95
C SER A 20 10.30 -7.95 -21.29
N ILE A 21 10.13 -8.73 -20.22
CA ILE A 21 8.89 -8.76 -19.45
C ILE A 21 8.64 -7.39 -18.81
N THR A 22 9.62 -6.85 -18.08
CA THR A 22 9.44 -5.58 -17.35
C THR A 22 9.22 -4.40 -18.28
N SER A 23 9.79 -4.40 -19.49
CA SER A 23 9.52 -3.38 -20.50
C SER A 23 8.09 -3.49 -21.05
N ALA A 24 7.58 -4.70 -21.27
CA ALA A 24 6.18 -4.90 -21.69
C ALA A 24 5.19 -4.48 -20.60
N MET A 25 5.59 -4.51 -19.32
CA MET A 25 4.77 -4.06 -18.19
C MET A 25 4.66 -2.54 -18.07
N GLN A 26 5.32 -1.74 -18.91
CA GLN A 26 5.16 -0.27 -18.89
C GLN A 26 3.72 0.15 -19.20
N ASP A 27 2.99 -0.67 -19.97
CA ASP A 27 1.55 -0.54 -20.17
C ASP A 27 0.81 -1.50 -19.23
N ALA A 28 0.18 -0.95 -18.19
CA ALA A 28 -0.41 -1.72 -17.07
C ALA A 28 -1.50 -2.73 -17.48
N ASP A 29 -2.10 -2.56 -18.65
CA ASP A 29 -3.17 -3.41 -19.18
C ASP A 29 -2.72 -4.30 -20.35
N ASP A 30 -1.42 -4.37 -20.68
CA ASP A 30 -0.95 -5.13 -21.84
C ASP A 30 -1.12 -6.65 -21.62
N PRO A 31 -2.03 -7.32 -22.35
CA PRO A 31 -2.21 -8.77 -22.25
C PRO A 31 -0.95 -9.55 -22.65
N ALA A 32 -0.05 -8.94 -23.44
CA ALA A 32 1.20 -9.56 -23.85
C ALA A 32 2.15 -9.77 -22.66
N SER A 33 2.15 -8.87 -21.67
CA SER A 33 2.99 -9.00 -20.46
C SER A 33 2.66 -10.28 -19.66
N LEU A 34 1.38 -10.60 -19.50
CA LEU A 34 0.91 -11.83 -18.86
C LEU A 34 1.26 -13.07 -19.67
N ALA A 35 1.13 -13.01 -21.00
CA ALA A 35 1.50 -14.12 -21.87
C ALA A 35 3.01 -14.44 -21.76
N LEU A 36 3.85 -13.40 -21.75
CA LEU A 36 5.29 -13.54 -21.55
C LEU A 36 5.62 -14.13 -20.18
N LEU A 37 4.97 -13.65 -19.10
CA LEU A 37 5.17 -14.17 -17.75
C LEU A 37 4.72 -15.62 -17.61
N ASN A 38 3.59 -16.00 -18.20
CA ASN A 38 3.12 -17.38 -18.19
C ASN A 38 4.07 -18.30 -18.97
N ASN A 39 4.63 -17.83 -20.09
CA ASN A 39 5.66 -18.57 -20.82
C ASN A 39 6.93 -18.72 -19.98
N ALA A 40 7.39 -17.64 -19.35
CA ALA A 40 8.57 -17.65 -18.49
C ALA A 40 8.38 -18.59 -17.29
N LEU A 41 7.23 -18.55 -16.61
CA LEU A 41 6.92 -19.42 -15.49
C LEU A 41 6.82 -20.91 -15.88
N SER A 42 6.50 -21.23 -17.14
CA SER A 42 6.57 -22.63 -17.62
C SER A 42 8.01 -23.18 -17.65
N ARG A 43 9.01 -22.30 -17.75
CA ARG A 43 10.44 -22.63 -17.84
C ARG A 43 11.17 -22.43 -16.51
N TRP A 44 10.88 -21.34 -15.80
CA TRP A 44 11.56 -20.86 -14.59
C TRP A 44 10.61 -20.77 -13.39
N ARG A 45 9.84 -21.83 -13.12
CA ARG A 45 8.82 -21.86 -12.05
C ARG A 45 9.34 -21.61 -10.62
N HIS A 46 10.65 -21.66 -10.40
CA HIS A 46 11.27 -21.43 -9.10
C HIS A 46 11.86 -20.02 -8.96
N ASP A 47 11.76 -19.17 -9.99
CA ASP A 47 12.15 -17.77 -9.89
C ASP A 47 11.04 -16.95 -9.23
N SER A 48 11.26 -16.54 -7.98
CA SER A 48 10.30 -15.76 -7.19
C SER A 48 9.93 -14.42 -7.85
N ARG A 49 10.84 -13.83 -8.64
CA ARG A 49 10.64 -12.54 -9.31
C ARG A 49 9.50 -12.63 -10.32
N LEU A 50 9.41 -13.73 -11.05
CA LEU A 50 8.35 -13.94 -12.05
C LEU A 50 6.96 -14.04 -11.40
N TRP A 51 6.87 -14.75 -10.26
CA TRP A 51 5.64 -14.82 -9.49
C TRP A 51 5.23 -13.45 -8.97
N PHE A 52 6.18 -12.68 -8.42
CA PHE A 52 5.91 -11.33 -7.96
C PHE A 52 5.42 -10.40 -9.09
N LEU A 53 6.09 -10.42 -10.25
CA LEU A 53 5.70 -9.59 -11.40
C LEU A 53 4.30 -9.94 -11.92
N ARG A 54 3.97 -11.23 -12.00
CA ARG A 54 2.62 -11.65 -12.39
C ARG A 54 1.59 -11.24 -11.34
N GLY A 55 1.89 -11.41 -10.06
CA GLY A 55 1.05 -10.94 -8.97
C GLY A 55 0.77 -9.43 -9.02
N ALA A 56 1.77 -8.62 -9.37
CA ALA A 56 1.61 -7.18 -9.55
C ALA A 56 0.63 -6.84 -10.70
N ILE A 57 0.69 -7.56 -11.83
CA ILE A 57 -0.27 -7.37 -12.93
C ILE A 57 -1.68 -7.81 -12.51
N HIS A 58 -1.80 -8.96 -11.85
CA HIS A 58 -3.10 -9.42 -11.32
C HIS A 58 -3.70 -8.39 -10.36
N ALA A 59 -2.89 -7.78 -9.50
CA ALA A 59 -3.34 -6.73 -8.58
C ALA A 59 -3.83 -5.48 -9.33
N GLY A 60 -3.08 -5.01 -10.34
CA GLY A 60 -3.47 -3.90 -11.19
C GLY A 60 -4.78 -4.13 -11.95
N GLN A 61 -5.03 -5.38 -12.37
CA GLN A 61 -6.27 -5.81 -13.02
C GLN A 61 -7.41 -6.16 -12.05
N HIS A 62 -7.25 -5.85 -10.76
CA HIS A 62 -8.20 -6.19 -9.70
C HIS A 62 -8.51 -7.68 -9.54
N ARG A 63 -7.67 -8.58 -10.08
CA ARG A 63 -7.74 -10.03 -9.89
C ARG A 63 -7.07 -10.42 -8.58
N ARG A 64 -7.71 -10.08 -7.47
CA ARG A 64 -7.12 -10.13 -6.13
C ARG A 64 -6.73 -11.54 -5.68
N ASP A 65 -7.55 -12.55 -5.94
CA ASP A 65 -7.22 -13.94 -5.55
C ASP A 65 -5.99 -14.48 -6.29
N ASP A 66 -5.88 -14.19 -7.59
CA ASP A 66 -4.70 -14.56 -8.37
C ASP A 66 -3.44 -13.84 -7.87
N ALA A 67 -3.55 -12.52 -7.62
CA ALA A 67 -2.45 -11.71 -7.11
C ALA A 67 -1.93 -12.23 -5.75
N ARG A 68 -2.85 -12.57 -4.86
CA ARG A 68 -2.57 -13.16 -3.55
C ARG A 68 -1.83 -14.49 -3.70
N ALA A 69 -2.32 -15.38 -4.55
CA ALA A 69 -1.68 -16.68 -4.79
C ALA A 69 -0.24 -16.51 -5.31
N ASP A 70 -0.05 -15.56 -6.23
CA ASP A 70 1.25 -15.25 -6.81
C ASP A 70 2.24 -14.64 -5.80
N PHE A 71 1.79 -13.68 -4.97
CA PHE A 71 2.63 -13.13 -3.91
C PHE A 71 3.01 -14.16 -2.86
N VAL A 72 2.06 -15.00 -2.43
CA VAL A 72 2.33 -16.12 -1.50
C VAL A 72 3.37 -17.07 -2.10
N GLN A 73 3.26 -17.38 -3.38
CA GLN A 73 4.22 -18.24 -4.07
C GLN A 73 5.60 -17.59 -4.19
N ALA A 74 5.68 -16.28 -4.47
CA ALA A 74 6.94 -15.53 -4.48
C ALA A 74 7.62 -15.55 -3.10
N ILE A 75 6.86 -15.33 -2.02
CA ILE A 75 7.35 -15.36 -0.63
C ILE A 75 7.79 -16.77 -0.24
N ARG A 76 7.08 -17.82 -0.68
CA ARG A 76 7.45 -19.22 -0.42
C ARG A 76 8.79 -19.58 -1.05
N LEU A 77 9.05 -19.10 -2.27
CA LEU A 77 10.30 -19.33 -2.98
C LEU A 77 11.45 -18.48 -2.45
N ALA A 78 11.16 -17.25 -2.04
CA ALA A 78 12.12 -16.31 -1.46
C ALA A 78 11.57 -15.68 -0.18
N PRO A 79 11.82 -16.31 0.99
CA PRO A 79 11.38 -15.79 2.28
C PRO A 79 12.05 -14.49 2.72
N GLU A 80 12.88 -13.85 1.91
CA GLU A 80 13.43 -12.50 2.19
C GLU A 80 12.96 -11.51 1.11
N PHE A 81 11.92 -11.86 0.34
CA PHE A 81 11.39 -11.00 -0.71
C PHE A 81 10.40 -9.97 -0.13
N ASP A 82 10.94 -8.99 0.57
CA ASP A 82 10.17 -8.07 1.41
C ASP A 82 9.14 -7.25 0.65
N ILE A 83 9.41 -6.88 -0.60
CA ILE A 83 8.42 -6.19 -1.43
C ILE A 83 7.20 -7.06 -1.73
N ALA A 84 7.36 -8.39 -1.89
CA ALA A 84 6.22 -9.29 -2.08
C ALA A 84 5.37 -9.38 -0.81
N ARG A 85 6.00 -9.39 0.37
CA ARG A 85 5.28 -9.29 1.66
C ARG A 85 4.54 -7.98 1.80
N PHE A 86 5.21 -6.88 1.45
CA PHE A 86 4.63 -5.57 1.54
C PHE A 86 3.38 -5.48 0.66
N MET A 87 3.46 -5.91 -0.61
CA MET A 87 2.33 -5.96 -1.54
C MET A 87 1.22 -6.92 -1.10
N LEU A 88 1.56 -8.08 -0.52
CA LEU A 88 0.56 -8.98 0.05
C LEU A 88 -0.23 -8.28 1.17
N GLY A 89 0.43 -7.65 2.13
CA GLY A 89 -0.28 -6.96 3.20
C GLY A 89 -1.13 -5.78 2.73
N ILE A 90 -0.71 -5.06 1.67
CA ILE A 90 -1.56 -4.05 1.01
C ILE A 90 -2.85 -4.68 0.47
N LEU A 91 -2.72 -5.80 -0.24
CA LEU A 91 -3.84 -6.53 -0.82
C LEU A 91 -4.79 -7.02 0.28
N GLU A 92 -4.25 -7.54 1.38
CA GLU A 92 -5.04 -7.97 2.54
C GLU A 92 -5.82 -6.83 3.21
N LEU A 93 -5.18 -5.67 3.40
CA LEU A 93 -5.88 -4.49 3.92
C LEU A 93 -7.01 -4.04 3.02
N HIS A 94 -6.80 -4.04 1.70
CA HIS A 94 -7.85 -3.70 0.74
C HIS A 94 -9.05 -4.65 0.83
N ASP A 95 -8.81 -5.93 1.14
CA ASP A 95 -9.85 -6.94 1.37
C ASP A 95 -10.37 -6.96 2.81
N HIS A 96 -10.04 -5.95 3.63
CA HIS A 96 -10.43 -5.82 5.04
C HIS A 96 -9.94 -6.98 5.93
N ARG A 97 -8.93 -7.72 5.48
CA ARG A 97 -8.28 -8.82 6.21
C ARG A 97 -7.09 -8.30 7.01
N ILE A 98 -7.39 -7.52 8.05
CA ILE A 98 -6.38 -6.83 8.85
C ILE A 98 -5.40 -7.82 9.49
N ASP A 99 -5.88 -8.93 10.04
CA ASP A 99 -5.02 -9.93 10.68
C ASP A 99 -4.04 -10.58 9.69
N ASP A 100 -4.51 -10.91 8.48
CA ASP A 100 -3.67 -11.47 7.42
C ASP A 100 -2.61 -10.45 6.95
N ALA A 101 -2.97 -9.17 6.86
CA ALA A 101 -2.01 -8.10 6.56
C ALA A 101 -0.91 -8.01 7.62
N MET A 102 -1.28 -8.08 8.90
CA MET A 102 -0.33 -8.06 10.02
C MET A 102 0.61 -9.27 10.00
N ILE A 103 0.10 -10.45 9.65
CA ILE A 103 0.92 -11.67 9.47
C ILE A 103 1.90 -11.49 8.32
N ALA A 104 1.43 -11.04 7.14
CA ALA A 104 2.27 -10.84 5.97
C ALA A 104 3.40 -9.83 6.24
N TRP A 105 3.09 -8.76 6.98
CA TRP A 105 4.04 -7.70 7.29
C TRP A 105 4.90 -7.91 8.53
N GLY A 106 4.59 -8.87 9.40
CA GLY A 106 5.37 -9.15 10.61
C GLY A 106 6.88 -9.28 10.36
N PRO A 107 7.34 -10.03 9.33
CA PRO A 107 8.77 -10.12 9.02
C PRO A 107 9.46 -8.79 8.67
N LEU A 108 8.72 -7.78 8.20
CA LEU A 108 9.28 -6.46 7.88
C LEU A 108 9.78 -5.72 9.13
N ASP A 109 9.38 -6.15 10.34
CA ASP A 109 9.90 -5.60 11.60
C ASP A 109 11.41 -5.87 11.80
N ARG A 110 11.98 -6.83 11.05
CA ARG A 110 13.42 -7.15 11.09
C ARG A 110 14.27 -6.23 10.24
N LEU A 111 13.65 -5.45 9.35
CA LEU A 111 14.36 -4.50 8.49
C LEU A 111 14.85 -3.29 9.31
N PRO A 112 15.90 -2.59 8.88
CA PRO A 112 16.34 -1.35 9.52
C PRO A 112 15.21 -0.33 9.73
N ASP A 113 15.31 0.51 10.77
CA ASP A 113 14.31 1.52 11.12
C ASP A 113 14.10 2.61 10.03
N ASP A 114 15.06 2.73 9.13
CA ASP A 114 15.06 3.62 7.97
C ASP A 114 14.79 2.88 6.65
N ASN A 115 14.49 1.59 6.69
CA ASN A 115 14.04 0.88 5.51
C ASN A 115 12.62 1.36 5.12
N PRO A 116 12.41 1.79 3.86
CA PRO A 116 11.13 2.38 3.44
C PRO A 116 9.94 1.42 3.60
N LEU A 117 10.11 0.12 3.37
CA LEU A 117 9.00 -0.85 3.50
C LEU A 117 8.53 -0.98 4.95
N ARG A 118 9.46 -0.97 5.91
CA ARG A 118 9.13 -0.98 7.34
C ARG A 118 8.45 0.32 7.76
N VAL A 119 8.94 1.46 7.28
CA VAL A 119 8.36 2.77 7.56
C VAL A 119 6.94 2.89 6.99
N PHE A 120 6.72 2.47 5.73
CA PHE A 120 5.40 2.44 5.12
C PHE A 120 4.43 1.54 5.87
N ARG A 121 4.84 0.30 6.18
CA ARG A 121 4.03 -0.61 6.99
C ARG A 121 3.57 0.07 8.28
N ASN A 122 4.49 0.70 9.01
CA ASN A 122 4.15 1.36 10.27
C ASN A 122 3.13 2.49 10.06
N GLY A 123 3.30 3.30 9.02
CA GLY A 123 2.32 4.34 8.68
C GLY A 123 0.92 3.77 8.36
N LEU A 124 0.85 2.65 7.66
CA LEU A 124 -0.41 1.98 7.32
C LEU A 124 -1.07 1.33 8.55
N ILE A 125 -0.30 0.78 9.48
CA ILE A 125 -0.82 0.24 10.75
C ILE A 125 -1.41 1.37 11.60
N GLU A 126 -0.70 2.49 11.70
CA GLU A 126 -1.19 3.69 12.39
C GLU A 126 -2.50 4.21 11.76
N LEU A 127 -2.60 4.13 10.43
CA LEU A 127 -3.82 4.49 9.70
C LEU A 127 -5.00 3.56 10.07
N VAL A 128 -4.79 2.24 10.09
CA VAL A 128 -5.79 1.26 10.53
C VAL A 128 -6.25 1.52 11.98
N GLN A 129 -5.37 2.05 12.81
CA GLN A 129 -5.66 2.39 14.21
C GLN A 129 -6.27 3.80 14.39
N GLY A 130 -6.56 4.52 13.29
CA GLY A 130 -7.14 5.87 13.33
C GLY A 130 -6.17 6.97 13.76
N ARG A 131 -4.87 6.68 13.83
CA ARG A 131 -3.83 7.63 14.24
C ARG A 131 -3.31 8.42 13.04
N PHE A 132 -4.20 9.20 12.43
CA PHE A 132 -3.96 9.86 11.14
C PHE A 132 -2.71 10.75 11.10
N ASP A 133 -2.43 11.54 12.14
CA ASP A 133 -1.25 12.41 12.16
C ASP A 133 0.07 11.62 12.17
N THR A 134 0.12 10.53 12.93
CA THR A 134 1.28 9.65 12.98
C THR A 134 1.43 8.89 11.66
N ALA A 135 0.32 8.41 11.10
CA ALA A 135 0.28 7.73 9.81
C ALA A 135 0.87 8.62 8.71
N LEU A 136 0.37 9.85 8.55
CA LEU A 136 0.83 10.80 7.54
C LEU A 136 2.35 11.04 7.63
N LYS A 137 2.87 11.34 8.82
CA LYS A 137 4.31 11.56 9.03
C LYS A 137 5.15 10.35 8.61
N GLN A 138 4.69 9.14 8.94
CA GLN A 138 5.41 7.92 8.60
C GLN A 138 5.34 7.64 7.10
N LEU A 139 4.18 7.83 6.46
CA LEU A 139 4.02 7.66 5.02
C LEU A 139 4.90 8.64 4.23
N GLU A 140 4.93 9.92 4.62
CA GLU A 140 5.81 10.94 4.03
C GLU A 140 7.29 10.59 4.21
N ARG A 141 7.67 10.16 5.41
CA ARG A 141 9.05 9.70 5.69
C ARG A 141 9.42 8.50 4.85
N GLY A 142 8.51 7.54 4.69
CA GLY A 142 8.71 6.36 3.84
C GLY A 142 8.99 6.75 2.39
N MET A 143 8.20 7.66 1.83
CA MET A 143 8.42 8.19 0.46
C MET A 143 9.77 8.89 0.35
N ALA A 144 10.16 9.69 1.35
CA ALA A 144 11.45 10.36 1.37
C ALA A 144 12.64 9.39 1.39
N LEU A 145 12.48 8.21 2.00
CA LEU A 145 13.49 7.14 2.09
C LEU A 145 13.45 6.18 0.89
N ASN A 146 12.34 6.11 0.16
CA ASN A 146 12.15 5.16 -0.91
C ASN A 146 13.05 5.49 -2.12
N ARG A 147 13.95 4.57 -2.44
CA ARG A 147 14.82 4.65 -3.63
C ARG A 147 14.68 3.43 -4.53
N SER A 148 14.19 2.31 -4.00
CA SER A 148 14.15 1.02 -4.68
C SER A 148 12.78 0.69 -5.29
N HIS A 149 11.70 1.29 -4.81
CA HIS A 149 10.34 0.92 -5.22
C HIS A 149 9.46 2.16 -5.51
N PRO A 150 9.84 3.01 -6.49
CA PRO A 150 9.16 4.28 -6.74
C PRO A 150 7.66 4.14 -7.08
N LEU A 151 7.23 2.97 -7.57
CA LEU A 151 5.82 2.68 -7.84
C LEU A 151 4.96 2.62 -6.57
N ILE A 152 5.55 2.40 -5.39
CA ILE A 152 4.83 2.46 -4.12
C ILE A 152 4.45 3.90 -3.79
N ASP A 153 5.25 4.88 -4.21
CA ASP A 153 5.06 6.27 -3.82
C ASP A 153 3.79 6.88 -4.42
N SER A 154 3.35 6.44 -5.60
CA SER A 154 2.07 6.87 -6.17
C SER A 154 0.89 6.37 -5.35
N TYR A 155 0.93 5.09 -4.95
CA TYR A 155 -0.07 4.49 -4.07
C TYR A 155 -0.12 5.19 -2.70
N VAL A 156 1.04 5.41 -2.08
CA VAL A 156 1.12 6.08 -0.77
C VAL A 156 0.65 7.53 -0.84
N ARG A 157 0.95 8.24 -1.93
CA ARG A 157 0.47 9.61 -2.13
C ARG A 157 -1.06 9.68 -2.18
N ALA A 158 -1.70 8.74 -2.88
CA ALA A 158 -3.16 8.67 -2.93
C ALA A 158 -3.77 8.46 -1.52
N ILE A 159 -3.14 7.63 -0.68
CA ILE A 159 -3.57 7.46 0.72
C ILE A 159 -3.43 8.76 1.51
N ILE A 160 -2.28 9.44 1.40
CA ILE A 160 -2.02 10.71 2.08
C ILE A 160 -3.09 11.75 1.71
N GLU A 161 -3.41 11.87 0.42
CA GLU A 161 -4.44 12.78 -0.09
C GLU A 161 -5.81 12.45 0.52
N SER A 162 -6.24 11.18 0.47
CA SER A 162 -7.52 10.75 1.07
C SER A 162 -7.60 11.04 2.57
N VAL A 163 -6.50 10.83 3.32
CA VAL A 163 -6.47 11.11 4.76
C VAL A 163 -6.56 12.61 5.05
N ASN A 164 -5.89 13.43 4.26
CA ASN A 164 -5.98 14.88 4.40
C ASN A 164 -7.37 15.43 4.09
N GLU A 165 -8.04 14.88 3.07
CA GLU A 165 -9.42 15.23 2.73
C GLU A 165 -10.39 14.88 3.87
N MET A 166 -10.30 13.67 4.43
CA MET A 166 -11.12 13.25 5.58
C MET A 166 -10.93 14.19 6.78
N LYS A 167 -9.67 14.57 7.07
CA LYS A 167 -9.37 15.50 8.16
C LYS A 167 -9.92 16.90 7.89
N GLY A 168 -9.79 17.42 6.67
CA GLY A 168 -10.31 18.72 6.26
C GLY A 168 -11.83 18.80 6.36
N ALA A 169 -12.53 17.78 5.88
CA ALA A 169 -13.99 17.67 6.01
C ALA A 169 -14.44 17.68 7.48
N SER A 170 -13.79 16.87 8.33
CA SER A 170 -14.11 16.79 9.75
C SER A 170 -13.84 18.10 10.53
N ALA A 171 -12.91 18.93 10.06
CA ALA A 171 -12.64 20.23 10.65
C ALA A 171 -13.71 21.26 10.24
N SER A 172 -14.09 21.26 8.96
CA SER A 172 -15.16 22.10 8.41
C SER A 172 -16.50 21.84 9.10
N GLU A 173 -16.86 20.57 9.33
CA GLU A 173 -18.08 20.19 10.04
C GLU A 173 -18.09 20.69 11.50
N ARG A 174 -16.97 20.60 12.22
CA ARG A 174 -16.86 21.11 13.61
C ARG A 174 -17.01 22.63 13.69
N LEU A 175 -16.43 23.36 12.73
CA LEU A 175 -16.56 24.83 12.64
C LEU A 175 -18.01 25.26 12.38
N ASN A 176 -18.74 24.50 11.56
CA ASN A 176 -20.16 24.78 11.29
C ASN A 176 -21.04 24.50 12.51
N THR A 177 -20.78 23.42 13.26
CA THR A 177 -21.54 23.13 14.50
C THR A 177 -21.25 24.13 15.62
N GLU A 178 -20.00 24.59 15.77
CA GLU A 178 -19.65 25.58 16.80
C GLU A 178 -20.25 26.96 16.49
N THR A 179 -20.36 27.35 15.21
CA THR A 179 -21.00 28.61 14.80
C THR A 179 -22.52 28.60 14.95
N GLU A 180 -23.17 27.44 14.78
CA GLU A 180 -24.59 27.26 15.09
C GLU A 180 -24.87 27.28 16.61
N GLU A 181 -24.01 26.66 17.44
CA GLU A 181 -24.17 26.67 18.91
C GLU A 181 -23.82 28.02 19.56
N THR A 182 -22.80 28.74 19.05
CA THR A 182 -22.49 30.11 19.53
C THR A 182 -23.47 31.16 19.01
N GLY A 183 -24.16 30.90 17.90
CA GLY A 183 -25.28 31.71 17.41
C GLY A 183 -26.52 31.72 18.33
N GLY A 184 -26.66 30.73 19.20
CA GLY A 184 -27.77 30.64 20.17
C GLY A 184 -27.49 31.29 21.54
N SER A 185 -26.22 31.44 21.93
CA SER A 185 -25.86 31.85 23.31
C SER A 185 -25.41 33.31 23.45
N HIS A 186 -25.19 34.04 22.34
CA HIS A 186 -24.77 35.45 22.38
C HIS A 186 -25.91 36.45 22.07
N LEU A 187 -27.16 35.97 21.93
CA LEU A 187 -28.36 36.79 21.65
C LEU A 187 -29.21 37.11 22.90
N LEU A 188 -28.76 36.73 24.11
CA LEU A 188 -29.49 36.98 25.37
C LEU A 188 -28.86 38.04 26.28
N LEU A 189 -28.07 38.98 25.74
CA LEU A 189 -27.58 40.14 26.51
C LEU A 189 -27.80 41.50 25.83
N SER A 190 -28.51 41.56 24.69
CA SER A 190 -28.83 42.84 24.03
C SER A 190 -30.13 43.49 24.52
N GLY A 191 -30.81 42.91 25.52
CA GLY A 191 -32.09 43.43 26.04
C GLY A 191 -32.04 44.11 27.42
N TYR A 192 -30.88 44.18 28.09
CA TYR A 192 -30.82 44.61 29.51
C TYR A 192 -30.14 45.97 29.78
N LEU A 193 -29.77 46.73 28.74
CA LEU A 193 -29.19 48.07 28.90
C LEU A 193 -30.13 49.23 28.52
N ASP A 194 -31.40 48.97 28.19
CA ASP A 194 -32.34 50.04 27.81
C ASP A 194 -33.39 50.38 28.88
N ASN A 195 -33.12 50.11 30.17
CA ASN A 195 -34.00 50.57 31.24
C ASN A 195 -33.28 50.93 32.55
N SER A 196 -32.31 51.85 32.47
CA SER A 196 -31.73 52.46 33.66
C SER A 196 -31.27 53.89 33.39
N THR A 197 -32.22 54.80 33.12
CA THR A 197 -32.23 56.16 33.69
C THR A 197 -33.57 56.85 33.39
N ARG A 198 -34.49 56.81 34.36
CA ARG A 198 -35.57 57.80 34.52
C ARG A 198 -34.95 59.11 35.03
N HIS A 199 -35.36 60.25 34.47
CA HIS A 199 -35.99 61.36 35.20
C HIS A 199 -36.49 62.44 34.24
#